data_AF-A0A1I2N190-F1
#
_entry.id   AF-A0A1I2N190-F1
#
_cell.length_a   1.000
_cell.length_b   1.000
_cell.length_c   1.000
_cell.angle_alpha   90.00
_cell.angle_beta   90.00
_cell.angle_gamma   90.00
#
_symmetry.space_group_name_H-M   'P 1'
#
loop_
_entity.id
_entity.type
_entity.pdbx_description
1 polymer ?
#
loop_
_entity_poly.entity_id
_entity_poly.type
_entity_poly.pdbx_seq_one_letter_code
_entity_poly.pdbx_strand_id
1 'polypeptide(L)'
;MRQRSTKAGMAEELSAAIGLVWGHIGALQHEEAHALASACLQLWPGDRNLLLLAGYAATELGMPADLDALRHAFGAQPCLELISRRQPA
;
A
#
# COMPACT_ATOMS: atom_id res chain seq x y z
N MET A 1 -20.10 14.83 21.25
CA MET A 1 -20.26 13.62 20.40
C MET A 1 -19.75 13.76 18.95
N ARG A 2 -18.93 14.77 18.59
CA ARG A 2 -18.64 15.08 17.16
C ARG A 2 -17.38 14.44 16.55
N GLN A 3 -16.48 13.84 17.34
CA GLN A 3 -15.23 13.25 16.82
C GLN A 3 -15.35 11.78 16.39
N ARG A 4 -16.36 11.06 16.89
CA ARG A 4 -16.53 9.63 16.61
C ARG A 4 -17.07 9.38 15.20
N SER A 5 -17.86 10.33 14.69
CA SER A 5 -18.46 10.29 13.34
C SER A 5 -17.41 10.46 12.23
N THR A 6 -16.46 11.38 12.40
CA THR A 6 -15.41 11.65 11.41
C THR A 6 -14.39 10.52 11.32
N LYS A 7 -14.00 9.93 12.46
CA LYS A 7 -13.12 8.75 12.45
C LYS A 7 -13.77 7.52 11.80
N ALA A 8 -15.09 7.34 11.97
CA ALA A 8 -15.81 6.25 11.34
C ALA A 8 -15.90 6.45 9.81
N GLY A 9 -16.25 7.66 9.35
CA GLY A 9 -16.27 7.97 7.90
C GLY A 9 -14.90 7.78 7.24
N MET A 10 -13.82 8.23 7.89
CA MET A 10 -12.46 8.02 7.37
C MET A 10 -12.05 6.54 7.34
N ALA A 11 -12.60 5.70 8.22
CA ALA A 11 -12.32 4.26 8.21
C ALA A 11 -13.04 3.55 7.05
N GLU A 12 -14.26 3.97 6.72
CA GLU A 12 -14.99 3.48 5.54
C GLU A 12 -14.30 3.90 4.24
N GLU A 13 -13.86 5.16 4.15
CA GLU A 13 -13.09 5.67 3.01
C GLU A 13 -11.77 4.93 2.83
N LEU A 14 -11.02 4.69 3.91
CA LEU A 14 -9.79 3.90 3.87
C LEU A 14 -10.06 2.47 3.38
N SER A 15 -11.11 1.82 3.89
CA SER A 15 -11.48 0.47 3.46
C SER A 15 -11.85 0.43 1.97
N ALA A 16 -12.56 1.44 1.47
CA ALA A 16 -12.90 1.54 0.05
C ALA A 16 -11.65 1.77 -0.80
N ALA A 17 -10.74 2.65 -0.37
CA ALA A 17 -9.48 2.92 -1.05
C ALA A 17 -8.61 1.66 -1.16
N ILE A 18 -8.45 0.91 -0.07
CA ILE A 18 -7.73 -0.37 -0.06
C ILE A 18 -8.38 -1.36 -1.04
N GLY A 19 -9.71 -1.46 -1.04
CA GLY A 19 -10.45 -2.32 -1.96
C GLY A 19 -10.24 -1.96 -3.43
N LEU A 20 -10.22 -0.65 -3.76
CA LEU A 20 -9.97 -0.17 -5.12
C LEU A 20 -8.54 -0.48 -5.59
N VAL A 21 -7.53 -0.27 -4.73
CA VAL A 21 -6.15 -0.65 -5.04
C VAL A 21 -6.04 -2.15 -5.33
N TRP A 22 -6.68 -2.98 -4.50
CA TRP A 22 -6.77 -4.43 -4.76
C TRP A 22 -7.46 -4.75 -6.09
N GLY A 23 -8.52 -4.01 -6.44
CA GLY A 23 -9.20 -4.14 -7.73
C GLY A 23 -8.26 -3.91 -8.92
N HIS A 24 -7.45 -2.86 -8.87
CA HIS A 24 -6.44 -2.59 -9.90
C HIS A 24 -5.37 -3.69 -9.96
N ILE A 25 -4.87 -4.18 -8.81
CA ILE A 25 -3.93 -5.31 -8.77
C ILE A 25 -4.53 -6.56 -9.42
N GLY A 26 -5.78 -6.91 -9.06
CA GLY A 26 -6.47 -8.07 -9.62
C GLY A 26 -6.73 -7.96 -11.12
N ALA A 27 -6.82 -6.74 -11.64
CA ALA A 27 -6.95 -6.43 -13.06
C ALA A 27 -5.60 -6.27 -13.79
N LEU A 28 -4.46 -6.57 -13.14
CA LEU A 28 -3.10 -6.38 -13.66
C LEU A 28 -2.75 -4.92 -14.03
N GLN A 29 -3.49 -3.96 -13.45
CA GLN A 29 -3.29 -2.52 -13.60
C GLN A 29 -2.30 -2.03 -12.53
N HIS A 30 -1.04 -2.48 -12.65
CA HIS A 30 -0.03 -2.22 -11.62
C HIS A 30 0.38 -0.75 -11.53
N GLU A 31 0.39 -0.02 -12.65
CA GLU A 31 0.67 1.43 -12.68
C GLU A 31 -0.39 2.20 -11.89
N GLU A 32 -1.67 1.95 -12.17
CA GLU A 32 -2.80 2.58 -11.49
C GLU A 32 -2.86 2.17 -10.02
N ALA A 33 -2.61 0.89 -9.71
CA ALA A 33 -2.54 0.41 -8.34
C ALA A 33 -1.44 1.13 -7.55
N HIS A 34 -0.24 1.25 -8.12
CA HIS A 34 0.88 1.92 -7.47
C HIS A 34 0.61 3.41 -7.27
N ALA A 35 0.11 4.09 -8.30
CA ALA A 35 -0.24 5.51 -8.24
C ALA A 35 -1.33 5.79 -7.19
N LEU A 36 -2.39 4.99 -7.18
CA LEU A 36 -3.49 5.14 -6.23
C LEU A 36 -3.02 4.87 -4.79
N ALA A 37 -2.32 3.76 -4.55
CA ALA A 37 -1.82 3.43 -3.21
C ALA A 37 -0.87 4.51 -2.67
N SER A 38 0.02 5.02 -3.53
CA SER A 38 0.96 6.10 -3.17
C SER A 38 0.24 7.40 -2.83
N ALA A 39 -0.81 7.75 -3.57
CA ALA A 39 -1.65 8.91 -3.25
C ALA A 39 -2.43 8.70 -1.93
N CYS A 40 -2.98 7.52 -1.70
CA CYS A 40 -3.68 7.19 -0.45
C CYS A 40 -2.74 7.26 0.77
N LEU A 41 -1.46 6.90 0.63
CA LEU A 41 -0.48 7.04 1.71
C LEU A 41 -0.23 8.50 2.13
N GLN A 42 -0.52 9.48 1.28
CA GLN A 42 -0.48 10.89 1.69
C GLN A 42 -1.63 11.27 2.62
N LEU A 43 -2.77 10.57 2.52
CA LEU A 43 -3.97 10.77 3.34
C LEU A 43 -3.93 9.94 4.62
N TRP A 44 -3.41 8.70 4.54
CA TRP A 44 -3.25 7.79 5.67
C TRP A 44 -1.80 7.30 5.78
N PRO A 45 -0.88 8.16 6.27
CA PRO A 45 0.53 7.81 6.38
C PRO A 45 0.75 6.60 7.28
N GLY A 46 1.55 5.66 6.81
CA GLY A 46 1.93 4.46 7.58
C GLY A 46 0.85 3.38 7.66
N ASP A 47 -0.27 3.52 6.94
CA ASP A 47 -1.24 2.41 6.84
C ASP A 47 -0.56 1.18 6.24
N ARG A 48 -0.63 0.07 6.98
CA ARG A 48 0.10 -1.15 6.66
C ARG A 48 -0.35 -1.75 5.33
N ASN A 49 -1.65 -1.75 5.06
CA ASN A 49 -2.19 -2.34 3.83
C ASN A 49 -1.77 -1.50 2.63
N LEU A 50 -1.90 -0.17 2.71
CA LEU A 50 -1.48 0.71 1.63
C LEU A 50 0.03 0.62 1.35
N LEU A 51 0.87 0.54 2.40
CA LEU A 51 2.32 0.34 2.24
C LEU A 51 2.63 -0.96 1.49
N LEU A 52 1.98 -2.06 1.89
CA LEU A 52 2.18 -3.36 1.26
C LEU A 52 1.73 -3.36 -0.20
N LEU A 53 0.57 -2.77 -0.50
CA LEU A 53 0.03 -2.72 -1.85
C LEU A 53 0.85 -1.82 -2.77
N ALA A 54 1.31 -0.66 -2.28
CA ALA A 54 2.21 0.22 -3.02
C ALA A 54 3.54 -0.48 -3.34
N GLY A 55 4.13 -1.18 -2.36
CA GLY A 55 5.38 -1.92 -2.54
C GLY A 55 5.23 -3.14 -3.47
N TYR A 56 4.11 -3.85 -3.37
CA TYR A 56 3.79 -4.95 -4.30
C TYR A 56 3.67 -4.43 -5.74
N ALA A 57 2.85 -3.40 -5.95
CA ALA A 57 2.64 -2.84 -7.29
C ALA A 57 3.95 -2.26 -7.87
N ALA A 58 4.76 -1.59 -7.05
CA ALA A 58 6.09 -1.13 -7.47
C ALA A 58 6.98 -2.29 -7.94
N THR A 59 6.98 -3.41 -7.21
CA THR A 59 7.77 -4.59 -7.55
C THR A 59 7.34 -5.18 -8.90
N GLU A 60 6.04 -5.26 -9.16
CA GLU A 60 5.52 -5.75 -10.44
C GLU A 60 5.85 -4.81 -11.62
N LEU A 61 6.05 -3.52 -11.35
CA LEU A 61 6.52 -2.53 -12.34
C LEU A 61 8.05 -2.49 -12.49
N GLY A 62 8.80 -3.28 -11.71
CA GLY A 62 10.26 -3.18 -11.66
C GLY A 62 10.76 -1.86 -11.06
N MET A 63 9.91 -1.16 -10.30
CA MET A 63 10.26 0.04 -9.54
C MET A 63 10.75 -0.36 -8.14
N PRO A 64 11.63 0.46 -7.53
CA PRO A 64 12.05 0.22 -6.17
C PRO A 64 10.88 0.39 -5.19
N ALA A 65 10.73 -0.57 -4.27
CA ALA A 65 9.79 -0.48 -3.15
C ALA A 65 10.50 0.11 -1.92
N ASP A 66 9.78 0.86 -1.11
CA ASP A 66 10.31 1.37 0.17
C ASP A 66 10.39 0.23 1.21
N LEU A 67 11.50 -0.51 1.15
CA LEU A 67 11.76 -1.65 2.04
C LEU A 67 11.90 -1.23 3.50
N ASP A 68 12.33 -0.01 3.78
CA ASP A 68 12.51 0.48 5.14
C ASP A 68 11.16 0.79 5.77
N ALA A 69 10.25 1.45 5.04
CA ALA A 69 8.87 1.64 5.48
C ALA A 69 8.16 0.29 5.70
N LEU A 70 8.37 -0.68 4.81
CA LEU A 70 7.81 -2.02 4.95
C LEU A 70 8.35 -2.77 6.18
N ARG A 71 9.68 -2.74 6.40
CA ARG A 71 10.29 -3.36 7.59
C ARG A 71 9.84 -2.68 8.88
N HIS A 72 9.68 -1.36 8.87
CA HIS A 72 9.15 -0.63 10.02
C HIS A 72 7.70 -1.05 10.33
N ALA A 73 6.86 -1.17 9.31
CA ALA A 73 5.44 -1.50 9.45
C ALA A 73 5.16 -2.98 9.77
N PHE A 74 6.02 -3.91 9.34
CA PHE A 74 5.76 -5.35 9.44
C PHE A 74 6.81 -6.14 10.22
N GLY A 75 7.94 -5.53 10.58
CA GLY A 75 9.10 -6.22 11.13
C GLY A 75 9.79 -7.10 10.10
N ALA A 76 10.57 -8.07 10.59
CA ALA A 76 11.19 -9.07 9.73
C ALA A 76 10.13 -10.08 9.26
N GLN A 77 9.68 -9.96 8.02
CA GLN A 77 8.76 -10.91 7.38
C GLN A 77 9.43 -11.56 6.16
N PRO A 78 9.25 -12.88 5.96
CA PRO A 78 9.80 -13.57 4.78
C PRO A 78 9.35 -12.96 3.45
N CYS A 79 8.14 -12.39 3.39
CA CYS A 79 7.65 -11.75 2.16
C CYS A 79 8.45 -10.50 1.78
N LEU A 80 9.02 -9.76 2.73
CA LEU A 80 9.85 -8.59 2.45
C LEU A 80 11.19 -9.00 1.83
N GLU A 81 11.71 -10.17 2.18
CA GLU A 81 12.90 -10.74 1.54
C GLU A 81 12.63 -11.17 0.09
N LEU A 82 11.40 -11.55 -0.24
CA LEU A 82 11.03 -11.84 -1.64
C LEU A 82 10.92 -10.55 -2.45
N ILE A 83 10.35 -9.49 -1.86
CA ILE A 83 10.27 -8.16 -2.47
C ILE A 83 11.67 -7.59 -2.68
N SER A 84 12.58 -7.72 -1.71
CA SER A 84 13.95 -7.21 -1.81
C SER A 84 14.74 -7.87 -2.94
N ARG A 85 14.57 -9.17 -3.17
CA ARG A 85 15.22 -9.92 -4.26
C ARG A 85 14.70 -9.56 -5.65
N ARG A 86 13.51 -8.98 -5.74
CA ARG A 86 12.87 -8.55 -7.00
C ARG A 86 13.09 -7.08 -7.30
N GLN A 87 13.83 -6.35 -6.46
CA GLN A 87 14.16 -4.96 -6.71
C GLN A 87 15.03 -4.84 -7.98
N PRO A 88 14.86 -3.76 -8.78
CA PRO A 88 15.80 -3.43 -9.84
C PRO A 88 17.22 -3.23 -9.27
N ALA A 89 18.23 -3.62 -10.04
CA ALA A 89 19.65 -3.52 -9.67
C ALA A 89 20.16 -2.08 -9.60
#